data_AF-A0A954V0W2-F1
#
_entry.id   AF-A0A954V0W2-F1
#
_cell.length_a   1.000
_cell.length_b   1.000
_cell.length_c   1.000
_cell.angle_alpha   90.00
_cell.angle_beta   90.00
_cell.angle_gamma   90.00
#
_symmetry.space_group_name_H-M   'P 1'
#
loop_
_entity.id
_entity.type
_entity.pdbx_description
1 polymer ?
#
loop_
_entity_poly.entity_id
_entity_poly.type
_entity_poly.pdbx_seq_one_letter_code
_entity_poly.pdbx_strand_id
1 'polypeptide(L)'
;WVVSDMECQAGCGVVPMRYEDKQYVHSLQWTIGLELMLLIEDPWRVFLTTDHPNGGPFTSYPHLLRLLMDRSFRQSMLETIHPRVAENSLLRELTREYTLDEVAIITRAAPARILGLHDRGRLSPGAIADVAVYPQRDNWEATFERASLVMKCGVEVVQDGVQLASMPDCQTLFAEPHYDGALMKQLAASVEQRLHVPWRSLEISPHEIQGLMRAGSAVSSSSFSPHPSSPRTSASGQVGSRTTEGAG
;
A
#
# COMPACT_ATOMS: atom_id res chain seq x y z
N TRP A 1 -8.94 -16.18 20.87
CA TRP A 1 -9.17 -15.95 19.43
C TRP A 1 -10.65 -15.68 19.24
N VAL A 2 -11.00 -14.77 18.34
CA VAL A 2 -12.40 -14.51 17.96
C VAL A 2 -12.48 -14.78 16.47
N VAL A 3 -13.42 -15.61 16.05
CA VAL A 3 -13.74 -15.83 14.63
C VAL A 3 -15.21 -15.52 14.44
N SER A 4 -15.50 -14.78 13.38
CA SER A 4 -16.85 -14.46 12.92
C SER A 4 -16.95 -14.84 11.46
N ASP A 5 -17.93 -15.67 11.14
CA ASP A 5 -18.35 -15.93 9.77
C ASP A 5 -19.49 -14.96 9.44
N MET A 6 -19.42 -14.31 8.27
CA MET A 6 -20.46 -13.42 7.74
C MET A 6 -21.01 -14.07 6.47
N GLU A 7 -22.23 -14.60 6.58
CA GLU A 7 -22.85 -15.47 5.60
C GLU A 7 -22.76 -14.93 4.16
N CYS A 8 -22.04 -15.68 3.31
CA CYS A 8 -21.78 -15.36 1.90
C CYS A 8 -21.19 -13.96 1.63
N GLN A 9 -20.61 -13.31 2.64
CA GLN A 9 -19.97 -12.00 2.53
C GLN A 9 -18.47 -12.12 2.79
N ALA A 10 -18.10 -12.55 3.99
CA ALA A 10 -16.72 -12.57 4.46
C ALA A 10 -16.54 -13.48 5.68
N GLY A 11 -15.30 -13.70 6.09
CA GLY A 11 -14.97 -14.23 7.41
C GLY A 11 -13.89 -13.35 8.03
N CYS A 12 -13.91 -13.21 9.35
CA CYS A 12 -12.90 -12.48 10.09
C CYS A 12 -12.39 -13.33 11.26
N GLY A 13 -11.08 -13.35 11.45
CA GLY A 13 -10.42 -14.01 12.57
C GLY A 13 -9.41 -13.08 13.21
N VAL A 14 -9.50 -12.92 14.54
CA VAL A 14 -8.55 -12.14 15.33
C VAL A 14 -7.88 -13.04 16.35
N VAL A 15 -6.56 -13.18 16.21
CA VAL A 15 -5.70 -13.92 17.12
C VAL A 15 -4.58 -13.00 17.58
N PRO A 16 -4.47 -12.71 18.89
CA PRO A 16 -3.31 -12.00 19.41
C PRO A 16 -2.04 -12.81 19.16
N MET A 17 -1.03 -12.17 18.58
CA MET A 17 0.27 -12.76 18.32
C MET A 17 1.36 -11.86 18.88
N ARG A 18 2.38 -12.47 19.49
CA ARG A 18 3.59 -11.78 19.95
C ARG A 18 4.77 -12.32 19.16
N TYR A 19 5.41 -11.44 18.39
CA TYR A 19 6.68 -11.75 17.75
C TYR A 19 7.82 -11.66 18.79
N GLU A 20 8.80 -12.54 18.65
CA GLU A 20 9.90 -12.72 19.60
C GLU A 20 11.21 -12.90 18.85
N ASP A 21 12.20 -12.07 19.16
CA ASP A 21 13.45 -11.95 18.39
C ASP A 21 14.25 -13.25 18.33
N LYS A 22 14.24 -14.05 19.40
CA LYS A 22 14.99 -15.31 19.48
C LYS A 22 14.18 -16.52 19.01
N GLN A 23 12.92 -16.34 18.61
CA GLN A 23 12.12 -17.43 18.08
C GLN A 23 12.42 -17.61 16.58
N TYR A 24 12.67 -18.86 16.18
CA TYR A 24 13.16 -19.19 14.83
C TYR A 24 12.25 -18.70 13.69
N VAL A 25 10.95 -18.96 13.78
CA VAL A 25 9.96 -18.59 12.75
C VAL A 25 9.82 -17.07 12.66
N HIS A 26 9.75 -16.36 13.78
CA HIS A 26 9.62 -14.91 13.83
C HIS A 26 10.87 -14.22 13.25
N SER A 27 12.05 -14.70 13.65
CA SER A 27 13.32 -14.28 13.06
C SER A 27 13.32 -14.48 11.54
N LEU A 28 12.88 -15.67 11.09
CA LEU A 28 12.87 -16.02 9.68
C LEU A 28 11.91 -15.12 8.87
N GLN A 29 10.70 -14.89 9.39
CA GLN A 29 9.73 -13.97 8.79
C GLN A 29 10.30 -12.55 8.65
N TRP A 30 10.96 -12.06 9.69
CA TRP A 30 11.62 -10.76 9.67
C TRP A 30 12.73 -10.70 8.61
N THR A 31 13.59 -11.73 8.54
CA THR A 31 14.65 -11.78 7.51
C THR A 31 14.10 -11.82 6.09
N ILE A 32 13.06 -12.62 5.84
CA ILE A 32 12.43 -12.75 4.51
C ILE A 32 11.86 -11.40 4.05
N GLY A 33 11.21 -10.65 4.95
CA GLY A 33 10.67 -9.33 4.62
C GLY A 33 11.75 -8.36 4.13
N LEU A 34 12.88 -8.29 4.85
CA LEU A 34 14.00 -7.44 4.46
C LEU A 34 14.70 -7.92 3.18
N GLU A 35 14.89 -9.24 3.02
CA GLU A 35 15.51 -9.82 1.83
C GLU A 35 14.69 -9.50 0.58
N LEU A 36 13.36 -9.66 0.66
CA LEU A 36 12.47 -9.33 -0.45
C LEU A 36 12.61 -7.87 -0.88
N MET A 37 12.61 -6.94 0.08
CA MET A 37 12.79 -5.52 -0.22
C MET A 37 14.17 -5.22 -0.83
N LEU A 38 15.24 -5.86 -0.34
CA LEU A 38 16.61 -5.61 -0.79
C LEU A 38 16.96 -6.31 -2.11
N LEU A 39 16.31 -7.44 -2.44
CA LEU A 39 16.54 -8.19 -3.68
C LEU A 39 15.73 -7.64 -4.86
N ILE A 40 14.57 -7.02 -4.63
CA ILE A 40 13.80 -6.40 -5.71
C ILE A 40 14.46 -5.07 -6.10
N GLU A 41 15.13 -5.07 -7.25
CA GLU A 41 15.87 -3.90 -7.75
C GLU A 41 14.95 -2.76 -8.22
N ASP A 42 13.79 -3.07 -8.79
CA ASP A 42 12.83 -2.06 -9.25
C ASP A 42 11.89 -1.62 -8.11
N PRO A 43 12.08 -0.41 -7.53
CA PRO A 43 11.25 0.07 -6.41
C PRO A 43 9.79 0.32 -6.81
N TRP A 44 9.45 0.39 -8.10
CA TRP A 44 8.07 0.58 -8.55
C TRP A 44 7.20 -0.68 -8.44
N ARG A 45 7.80 -1.82 -8.07
CA ARG A 45 7.14 -3.12 -7.98
C ARG A 45 7.00 -3.63 -6.56
N VAL A 46 7.43 -2.84 -5.57
CA VAL A 46 7.38 -3.20 -4.16
C VAL A 46 6.91 -2.00 -3.34
N PHE A 47 6.20 -2.26 -2.24
CA PHE A 47 5.59 -1.25 -1.40
C PHE A 47 5.90 -1.56 0.06
N LEU A 48 6.27 -0.55 0.85
CA LEU A 48 6.56 -0.76 2.27
C LEU A 48 5.27 -0.87 3.06
N THR A 49 4.99 -2.05 3.61
CA THR A 49 3.82 -2.31 4.46
C THR A 49 4.17 -3.25 5.60
N THR A 50 3.55 -3.05 6.77
CA THR A 50 3.60 -4.02 7.87
C THR A 50 2.35 -4.90 7.96
N ASP A 51 1.46 -4.81 6.96
CA ASP A 51 0.12 -5.40 7.01
C ASP A 51 -0.57 -5.08 8.34
N HIS A 52 -0.62 -3.79 8.69
CA HIS A 52 -0.97 -3.34 10.03
C HIS A 52 -2.35 -3.88 10.48
N PRO A 53 -2.47 -4.50 11.67
CA PRO A 53 -1.44 -4.75 12.69
C PRO A 53 -0.79 -6.14 12.63
N ASN A 54 -1.10 -6.98 11.64
CA ASN A 54 -0.72 -8.39 11.56
C ASN A 54 0.80 -8.64 11.56
N GLY A 55 1.56 -7.92 10.72
CA GLY A 55 3.02 -8.00 10.68
C GLY A 55 3.71 -7.04 11.65
N GLY A 56 3.01 -6.00 12.10
CA GLY A 56 3.51 -5.03 13.08
C GLY A 56 2.76 -3.68 13.02
N PRO A 57 2.98 -2.81 14.02
CA PRO A 57 2.37 -1.49 14.03
C PRO A 57 2.94 -0.59 12.92
N PHE A 58 2.11 0.24 12.27
CA PHE A 58 2.59 1.17 11.24
C PHE A 58 3.58 2.21 11.78
N THR A 59 3.59 2.43 13.11
CA THR A 59 4.56 3.27 13.79
C THR A 59 5.99 2.72 13.70
N SER A 60 6.19 1.48 13.28
CA SER A 60 7.50 0.87 13.04
C SER A 60 8.11 1.20 11.67
N TYR A 61 7.42 1.95 10.79
CA TYR A 61 7.99 2.34 9.49
C TYR A 61 9.35 3.05 9.58
N PRO A 62 9.60 4.01 10.50
CA PRO A 62 10.92 4.63 10.64
C PRO A 62 12.03 3.61 10.94
N HIS A 63 11.75 2.63 11.79
CA HIS A 63 12.67 1.54 12.11
C HIS A 63 12.98 0.67 10.88
N LEU A 64 11.95 0.29 10.12
CA LEU A 64 12.10 -0.47 8.87
C LEU A 64 12.89 0.32 7.82
N LEU A 65 12.65 1.62 7.70
CA LEU A 65 13.41 2.47 6.78
C LEU A 65 14.89 2.49 7.16
N ARG A 66 15.23 2.59 8.45
CA ARG A 66 16.62 2.49 8.89
C ARG A 66 17.24 1.13 8.55
N LEU A 67 16.52 0.02 8.75
CA LEU A 67 17.00 -1.31 8.35
C LEU A 67 17.30 -1.40 6.84
N LEU A 68 16.54 -0.72 5.99
CA LEU A 68 16.76 -0.70 4.54
C LEU A 68 17.88 0.25 4.11
N MET A 69 18.08 1.36 4.84
CA MET A 69 19.01 2.44 4.48
C MET A 69 20.35 2.41 5.21
N ASP A 70 20.51 1.60 6.26
CA ASP A 70 21.73 1.50 7.07
C ASP A 70 22.09 0.02 7.26
N ARG A 71 23.07 -0.43 6.49
CA ARG A 71 23.58 -1.79 6.52
C ARG A 71 24.23 -2.11 7.86
N SER A 72 25.01 -1.19 8.43
CA SER A 72 25.67 -1.43 9.71
C SER A 72 24.65 -1.67 10.82
N PHE A 73 23.56 -0.88 10.84
CA PHE A 73 22.45 -1.11 11.74
C PHE A 73 21.76 -2.46 11.48
N ARG A 74 21.46 -2.77 10.22
CA ARG A 74 20.88 -4.07 9.83
C ARG A 74 21.74 -5.26 10.28
N GLN A 75 23.06 -5.18 10.15
CA GLN A 75 23.99 -6.22 10.63
C GLN A 75 23.94 -6.37 12.15
N SER A 76 23.91 -5.25 12.89
CA SER A 76 23.78 -5.31 14.36
C SER A 76 22.48 -5.98 14.80
N MET A 77 21.40 -5.83 14.01
CA MET A 77 20.12 -6.49 14.29
C MET A 77 20.12 -7.98 13.95
N LEU A 78 20.91 -8.42 12.97
CA LEU A 78 21.10 -9.86 12.75
C LEU A 78 21.78 -10.56 13.93
N GLU A 79 22.54 -9.85 14.75
CA GLU A 79 23.17 -10.41 15.96
C GLU A 79 22.13 -10.64 17.08
N THR A 80 20.99 -9.94 17.05
CA THR A 80 19.95 -10.05 18.08
C THR A 80 18.93 -11.14 17.81
N ILE A 81 18.79 -11.64 16.57
CA ILE A 81 17.81 -12.66 16.22
C ILE A 81 18.26 -14.11 16.54
N HIS A 82 17.45 -15.11 16.20
CA HIS A 82 17.81 -16.53 16.36
C HIS A 82 19.11 -16.87 15.57
N PRO A 83 20.16 -17.45 16.19
CA PRO A 83 21.48 -17.64 15.55
C PRO A 83 21.42 -18.42 14.24
N ARG A 84 20.67 -19.53 14.21
CA ARG A 84 20.49 -20.32 12.99
C ARG A 84 19.86 -19.55 11.83
N VAL A 85 18.95 -18.61 12.10
CA VAL A 85 18.36 -17.78 11.04
C VAL A 85 19.40 -16.78 10.55
N ALA A 86 20.08 -16.11 11.47
CA ALA A 86 21.14 -15.16 11.12
C ALA A 86 22.26 -15.82 10.29
N GLU A 87 22.61 -17.07 10.57
CA GLU A 87 23.59 -17.87 9.82
C GLU A 87 23.14 -18.24 8.40
N ASN A 88 21.84 -18.40 8.17
CA ASN A 88 21.28 -18.87 6.89
C ASN A 88 20.59 -17.75 6.09
N SER A 89 20.55 -16.52 6.61
CA SER A 89 19.96 -15.37 5.93
C SER A 89 20.94 -14.74 4.93
N LEU A 90 20.42 -14.33 3.77
CA LEU A 90 21.16 -13.60 2.76
C LEU A 90 21.50 -12.16 3.21
N LEU A 91 20.82 -11.63 4.23
CA LEU A 91 20.99 -10.24 4.67
C LEU A 91 22.43 -9.88 5.03
N ARG A 92 23.24 -10.84 5.50
CA ARG A 92 24.66 -10.63 5.80
C ARG A 92 25.47 -10.22 4.56
N GLU A 93 25.11 -10.80 3.42
CA GLU A 93 25.80 -10.62 2.15
C GLU A 93 25.25 -9.43 1.36
N LEU A 94 23.98 -9.06 1.60
CA LEU A 94 23.33 -7.94 0.93
C LEU A 94 23.94 -6.58 1.34
N THR A 95 24.72 -6.02 0.42
CA THR A 95 25.39 -4.72 0.57
C THR A 95 24.52 -3.53 0.17
N ARG A 96 23.40 -3.75 -0.53
CA ARG A 96 22.49 -2.69 -0.98
C ARG A 96 21.92 -1.91 0.21
N GLU A 97 21.83 -0.61 0.03
CA GLU A 97 21.13 0.33 0.90
C GLU A 97 20.17 1.15 0.05
N TYR A 98 18.96 1.37 0.58
CA TYR A 98 17.97 2.19 -0.08
C TYR A 98 18.38 3.67 -0.07
N THR A 99 18.18 4.32 -1.21
CA THR A 99 18.29 5.77 -1.35
C THR A 99 17.02 6.48 -0.89
N LEU A 100 17.08 7.80 -0.67
CA LEU A 100 15.89 8.61 -0.37
C LEU A 100 14.86 8.56 -1.51
N ASP A 101 15.30 8.47 -2.76
CA ASP A 101 14.42 8.35 -3.93
C ASP A 101 13.67 7.01 -3.91
N GLU A 102 14.37 5.90 -3.67
CA GLU A 102 13.72 4.59 -3.53
C GLU A 102 12.74 4.58 -2.35
N VAL A 103 13.11 5.20 -1.22
CA VAL A 103 12.20 5.36 -0.08
C VAL A 103 10.95 6.14 -0.51
N ALA A 104 11.10 7.29 -1.18
CA ALA A 104 9.96 8.06 -1.67
C ALA A 104 9.09 7.25 -2.66
N ILE A 105 9.69 6.40 -3.49
CA ILE A 105 8.97 5.53 -4.42
C ILE A 105 8.13 4.48 -3.66
N ILE A 106 8.74 3.65 -2.82
CA ILE A 106 8.05 2.50 -2.18
C ILE A 106 6.97 2.92 -1.17
N THR A 107 7.02 4.17 -0.70
CA THR A 107 6.10 4.67 0.34
C THR A 107 5.09 5.69 -0.18
N ARG A 108 5.38 6.42 -1.27
CA ARG A 108 4.51 7.50 -1.80
C ARG A 108 4.18 7.29 -3.27
N ALA A 109 5.19 7.31 -4.15
CA ALA A 109 4.95 7.36 -5.60
C ALA A 109 4.37 6.06 -6.18
N ALA A 110 4.97 4.92 -5.85
CA ALA A 110 4.49 3.63 -6.34
C ALA A 110 3.10 3.27 -5.76
N PRO A 111 2.83 3.44 -4.44
CA PRO A 111 1.49 3.25 -3.89
C PRO A 111 0.42 4.13 -4.57
N ALA A 112 0.70 5.42 -4.80
CA ALA A 112 -0.22 6.30 -5.51
C ALA A 112 -0.47 5.82 -6.94
N ARG A 113 0.58 5.40 -7.66
CA ARG A 113 0.48 4.91 -9.04
C ARG A 113 -0.35 3.64 -9.15
N ILE A 114 -0.13 2.64 -8.30
CA ILE A 114 -0.86 1.36 -8.36
C ILE A 114 -2.35 1.53 -7.98
N LEU A 115 -2.66 2.50 -7.12
CA LEU A 115 -4.03 2.87 -6.77
C LEU A 115 -4.71 3.77 -7.82
N GLY A 116 -4.01 4.19 -8.87
CA GLY A 116 -4.55 5.09 -9.90
C GLY A 116 -4.72 6.55 -9.45
N LEU A 117 -4.03 6.96 -8.37
CA LEU A 117 -4.12 8.30 -7.80
C LEU A 117 -3.11 9.24 -8.50
N HIS A 118 -3.57 9.90 -9.56
CA HIS A 118 -2.73 10.79 -10.36
C HIS A 118 -2.40 12.13 -9.68
N ASP A 119 -3.13 12.50 -8.65
CA ASP A 119 -3.00 13.78 -7.93
C ASP A 119 -2.15 13.68 -6.65
N ARG A 120 -1.63 12.48 -6.32
CA ARG A 120 -0.87 12.18 -5.10
C ARG A 120 0.44 11.43 -5.42
N GLY A 121 1.29 11.29 -4.40
CA GLY A 121 2.56 10.56 -4.51
C GLY A 121 3.66 11.30 -5.29
N ARG A 122 3.49 12.59 -5.56
CA ARG A 122 4.44 13.45 -6.29
C ARG A 122 4.34 14.90 -5.81
N LEU A 123 5.36 15.70 -6.12
CA LEU A 123 5.44 17.14 -5.78
C LEU A 123 5.42 18.07 -7.01
N SER A 124 5.17 17.52 -8.20
CA SER A 124 5.05 18.32 -9.43
C SER A 124 3.79 19.20 -9.43
N PRO A 125 3.77 20.34 -10.13
CA PRO A 125 2.57 21.17 -10.27
C PRO A 125 1.33 20.36 -10.67
N GLY A 126 0.18 20.68 -10.05
CA GLY A 126 -1.08 19.97 -10.24
C GLY A 126 -1.31 18.77 -9.31
N ALA A 127 -0.34 18.40 -8.48
CA ALA A 127 -0.57 17.48 -7.36
C ALA A 127 -1.24 18.20 -6.18
N ILE A 128 -1.97 17.45 -5.35
CA ILE A 128 -2.45 17.94 -4.05
C ILE A 128 -1.25 18.24 -3.16
N ALA A 129 -1.32 19.35 -2.43
CA ALA A 129 -0.31 19.78 -1.47
C ALA A 129 -0.33 18.93 -0.18
N ASP A 130 -0.16 17.62 -0.34
CA ASP A 130 0.11 16.64 0.71
C ASP A 130 1.65 16.48 0.80
N VAL A 131 2.26 17.17 1.77
CA VAL A 131 3.73 17.31 1.88
C VAL A 131 4.20 16.90 3.27
N ALA A 132 5.29 16.16 3.37
CA ALA A 132 5.95 15.85 4.63
C ALA A 132 7.42 16.26 4.57
N VAL A 133 7.87 17.04 5.56
CA VAL A 133 9.24 17.56 5.66
C VAL A 133 9.93 16.95 6.87
N TYR A 134 11.05 16.28 6.63
CA TYR A 134 11.84 15.62 7.64
C TYR A 134 13.21 16.31 7.76
N PRO A 135 13.57 16.84 8.93
CA PRO A 135 14.93 17.32 9.16
C PRO A 135 15.85 16.11 9.29
N GLN A 136 16.98 16.12 8.60
CA GLN A 136 17.98 15.05 8.74
C GLN A 136 18.51 15.04 10.18
N ARG A 137 18.54 13.85 10.79
CA ARG A 137 19.06 13.62 12.14
C ARG A 137 20.20 12.61 12.11
N ASP A 138 20.67 12.22 13.30
CA ASP A 138 21.81 11.30 13.50
C ASP A 138 21.65 9.94 12.82
N ASN A 139 20.42 9.47 12.62
CA ASN A 139 20.12 8.25 11.87
C ASN A 139 18.76 8.33 11.17
N TRP A 140 18.51 7.38 10.26
CA TRP A 140 17.30 7.36 9.43
C TRP A 140 16.01 7.12 10.23
N GLU A 141 16.07 6.34 11.31
CA GLU A 141 14.91 6.08 12.17
C GLU A 141 14.47 7.38 12.85
N ALA A 142 15.39 8.09 13.51
CA ALA A 142 15.14 9.38 14.12
C ALA A 142 14.69 10.45 13.11
N THR A 143 15.20 10.38 11.88
CA THR A 143 14.81 11.28 10.78
C THR A 143 13.34 11.10 10.41
N PHE A 144 12.87 9.86 10.26
CA PHE A 144 11.50 9.58 9.79
C PHE A 144 10.47 9.44 10.92
N GLU A 145 10.89 9.31 12.18
CA GLU A 145 9.99 9.18 13.33
C GLU A 145 9.14 10.43 13.55
N ARG A 146 9.72 11.62 13.38
CA ARG A 146 9.04 12.90 13.64
C ARG A 146 9.29 13.92 12.53
N ALA A 147 8.30 14.06 11.65
CA ALA A 147 8.27 15.12 10.65
C ALA A 147 8.23 16.51 11.32
N SER A 148 9.01 17.45 10.78
CA SER A 148 8.97 18.86 11.20
C SER A 148 7.74 19.60 10.68
N LEU A 149 7.25 19.22 9.50
CA LEU A 149 6.06 19.77 8.89
C LEU A 149 5.31 18.66 8.18
N VAL A 150 4.00 18.61 8.36
CA VAL A 150 3.10 17.84 7.49
C VAL A 150 2.00 18.78 7.03
N MET A 151 1.80 18.86 5.72
CA MET A 151 0.70 19.56 5.10
C MET A 151 -0.27 18.53 4.52
N LYS A 152 -1.57 18.78 4.69
CA LYS A 152 -2.67 18.04 4.11
C LYS A 152 -3.52 19.00 3.31
N CYS A 153 -3.66 18.78 2.00
CA CYS A 153 -4.41 19.67 1.10
C CYS A 153 -3.97 21.15 1.22
N GLY A 154 -2.68 21.41 1.44
CA GLY A 154 -2.15 22.77 1.61
C GLY A 154 -2.32 23.37 3.01
N VAL A 155 -2.95 22.65 3.94
CA VAL A 155 -3.13 23.07 5.35
C VAL A 155 -2.09 22.36 6.21
N GLU A 156 -1.39 23.11 7.06
CA GLU A 156 -0.47 22.53 8.03
C GLU A 156 -1.23 21.73 9.09
N VAL A 157 -0.84 20.48 9.30
CA VAL A 157 -1.46 19.57 10.28
C VAL A 157 -0.46 19.07 11.33
N VAL A 158 0.84 19.17 11.06
CA VAL A 158 1.91 18.89 12.02
C VAL A 158 2.94 20.00 11.90
N GLN A 159 3.40 20.52 13.04
CA GLN A 159 4.50 21.47 13.14
C GLN A 159 5.43 21.04 14.29
N ASP A 160 6.74 21.01 14.03
CA ASP A 160 7.80 20.57 14.96
C ASP A 160 7.51 19.21 15.63
N GLY A 161 6.92 18.29 14.87
CA GLY A 161 6.56 16.96 15.33
C GLY A 161 5.40 16.93 16.32
N VAL A 162 4.56 17.97 16.34
CA VAL A 162 3.32 18.07 17.13
C VAL A 162 2.14 18.25 16.18
N GLN A 163 1.09 17.47 16.41
CA GLN A 163 -0.16 17.61 15.65
C GLN A 163 -0.88 18.91 16.03
N LEU A 164 -1.31 19.66 15.02
CA LEU A 164 -2.10 20.87 15.18
C LEU A 164 -3.59 20.53 15.38
N ALA A 165 -4.33 21.42 16.06
CA ALA A 165 -5.74 21.19 16.35
C ALA A 165 -6.65 21.29 15.12
N SER A 166 -6.25 22.05 14.10
CA SER A 166 -6.98 22.17 12.84
C SER A 166 -6.56 21.05 11.91
N MET A 167 -7.53 20.24 11.49
CA MET A 167 -7.37 19.23 10.46
C MET A 167 -8.32 19.57 9.31
N PRO A 168 -7.86 19.53 8.05
CA PRO A 168 -8.77 19.67 6.94
C PRO A 168 -9.72 18.46 6.88
N ASP A 169 -10.85 18.67 6.23
CA ASP A 169 -11.82 17.64 5.96
C ASP A 169 -11.19 16.45 5.20
N CYS A 170 -11.42 15.23 5.69
CA CYS A 170 -10.92 14.01 5.09
C CYS A 170 -11.83 13.57 3.93
N GLN A 171 -11.23 13.07 2.84
CA GLN A 171 -12.00 12.54 1.70
C GLN A 171 -11.97 11.01 1.70
N THR A 172 -13.13 10.40 1.48
CA THR A 172 -13.23 8.97 1.14
C THR A 172 -13.19 8.82 -0.37
N LEU A 173 -12.21 8.06 -0.85
CA LEU A 173 -12.07 7.73 -2.26
C LEU A 173 -12.81 6.43 -2.56
N PHE A 174 -13.67 6.43 -3.57
CA PHE A 174 -14.39 5.25 -4.02
C PHE A 174 -14.46 5.22 -5.55
N ALA A 175 -14.64 4.03 -6.11
CA ALA A 175 -14.80 3.85 -7.54
C ALA A 175 -16.30 3.83 -7.90
N GLU A 176 -16.63 4.40 -9.06
CA GLU A 176 -17.97 4.34 -9.65
C GLU A 176 -17.93 3.54 -10.96
N PRO A 177 -17.79 2.21 -10.89
CA PRO A 177 -17.82 1.39 -12.09
C PRO A 177 -19.23 1.38 -12.69
N HIS A 178 -19.31 1.33 -14.02
CA HIS A 178 -20.56 1.05 -14.72
C HIS A 178 -20.95 -0.43 -14.54
N TYR A 179 -22.23 -0.70 -14.31
CA TYR A 179 -22.77 -2.05 -14.15
C TYR A 179 -24.07 -2.24 -14.95
N ASP A 180 -24.36 -3.49 -15.32
CA ASP A 180 -25.59 -3.86 -16.01
C ASP A 180 -26.76 -3.94 -15.02
N GLY A 181 -27.78 -3.07 -15.21
CA GLY A 181 -28.95 -3.03 -14.35
C GLY A 181 -29.80 -4.31 -14.35
N ALA A 182 -29.80 -5.10 -15.43
CA ALA A 182 -30.48 -6.39 -15.46
C ALA A 182 -29.76 -7.42 -14.57
N LEU A 183 -28.42 -7.44 -14.64
CA LEU A 183 -27.59 -8.30 -13.79
C LEU A 183 -27.74 -7.92 -12.31
N MET A 184 -27.78 -6.62 -11.99
CA MET A 184 -28.01 -6.16 -10.61
C MET A 184 -29.37 -6.60 -10.05
N LYS A 185 -30.43 -6.59 -10.87
CA LYS A 185 -31.76 -7.10 -10.45
C LYS A 185 -31.73 -8.61 -10.16
N GLN A 186 -31.03 -9.38 -10.99
CA GLN A 186 -30.86 -10.83 -10.78
C GLN A 186 -30.06 -11.11 -9.52
N LEU A 187 -28.98 -10.35 -9.28
CA LEU A 187 -28.18 -10.46 -8.07
C LEU A 187 -29.01 -10.13 -6.82
N ALA A 188 -29.75 -9.02 -6.84
CA ALA A 188 -30.63 -8.63 -5.74
C ALA A 188 -31.62 -9.74 -5.38
N ALA A 189 -32.31 -10.31 -6.37
CA ALA A 189 -33.25 -11.42 -6.16
C ALA A 189 -32.56 -12.66 -5.57
N SER A 190 -31.36 -13.02 -6.05
CA SER A 190 -30.61 -14.16 -5.51
C SER A 190 -30.13 -13.93 -4.08
N VAL A 191 -29.75 -12.69 -3.74
CA VAL A 191 -29.32 -12.33 -2.39
C VAL A 191 -30.48 -12.38 -1.41
N GLU A 192 -31.61 -11.77 -1.76
CA GLU A 192 -32.82 -11.78 -0.92
C GLU A 192 -33.35 -13.20 -0.72
N GLN A 193 -33.25 -14.07 -1.74
CA GLN A 193 -33.63 -15.47 -1.65
C GLN A 193 -32.72 -16.28 -0.72
N ARG A 194 -31.40 -16.05 -0.75
CA ARG A 194 -30.41 -16.88 -0.03
C ARG A 194 -30.11 -16.37 1.37
N LEU A 195 -29.93 -15.06 1.52
CA LEU A 195 -29.54 -14.43 2.79
C LEU A 195 -30.74 -13.95 3.60
N HIS A 196 -31.95 -13.98 3.02
CA HIS A 196 -33.20 -13.56 3.67
C HIS A 196 -33.15 -12.13 4.28
N VAL A 197 -32.27 -11.27 3.74
CA VAL A 197 -32.17 -9.85 4.07
C VAL A 197 -32.54 -9.01 2.84
N PRO A 198 -33.16 -7.83 3.00
CA PRO A 198 -33.44 -6.94 1.88
C PRO A 198 -32.15 -6.52 1.19
N TRP A 199 -32.12 -6.52 -0.15
CA TRP A 199 -30.93 -6.08 -0.91
C TRP A 199 -30.44 -4.69 -0.47
N ARG A 200 -31.37 -3.77 -0.23
CA ARG A 200 -31.09 -2.39 0.20
C ARG A 200 -30.35 -2.29 1.54
N SER A 201 -30.42 -3.29 2.43
CA SER A 201 -29.67 -3.25 3.69
C SER A 201 -28.17 -3.54 3.51
N LEU A 202 -27.76 -4.00 2.33
CA LEU A 202 -26.36 -4.23 1.97
C LEU A 202 -25.76 -3.08 1.16
N GLU A 203 -26.59 -2.14 0.71
CA GLU A 203 -26.15 -0.94 0.01
C GLU A 203 -25.66 0.10 1.00
N ILE A 204 -24.50 0.70 0.73
CA ILE A 204 -24.03 1.86 1.49
C ILE A 204 -24.60 3.11 0.81
N SER A 205 -25.54 3.79 1.47
CA SER A 205 -26.17 4.99 0.93
C SER A 205 -25.22 6.20 0.93
N PRO A 206 -25.47 7.23 0.09
CA PRO A 206 -24.68 8.46 0.12
C PRO A 206 -24.67 9.14 1.49
N HIS A 207 -25.75 9.02 2.26
CA HIS A 207 -25.84 9.56 3.61
C HIS A 207 -24.96 8.77 4.60
N GLU A 208 -24.91 7.43 4.49
CA GLU A 208 -24.00 6.62 5.31
C GLU A 208 -22.54 6.87 4.95
N ILE A 209 -22.23 7.05 3.66
CA ILE A 209 -20.89 7.49 3.25
C ILE A 209 -20.56 8.82 3.92
N GLN A 210 -21.49 9.79 3.94
CA GLN A 210 -21.30 11.06 4.65
C GLN A 210 -21.11 10.91 6.16
N GLY A 211 -21.87 10.02 6.81
CA GLY A 211 -21.73 9.72 8.24
C GLY A 211 -20.43 9.03 8.61
N LEU A 212 -19.82 8.26 7.69
CA LEU A 212 -18.51 7.64 7.87
C LEU A 212 -17.35 8.66 7.70
N MET A 213 -17.61 9.85 7.17
CA MET A 213 -16.60 10.89 7.02
C MET A 213 -16.35 11.60 8.36
N ARG A 214 -15.10 11.64 8.82
CA ARG A 214 -14.66 12.62 9.83
C ARG A 214 -14.54 13.98 9.14
N ALA A 215 -15.68 14.63 8.91
CA ALA A 215 -15.87 15.89 8.16
C ALA A 215 -15.22 15.81 6.76
N GLY A 216 -16.01 15.68 5.69
CA GLY A 216 -15.48 15.25 4.41
C GLY A 216 -16.41 15.39 3.22
N SER A 217 -15.85 15.26 2.02
CA SER A 217 -16.59 15.05 0.77
C SER A 217 -16.16 13.73 0.14
N ALA A 218 -17.11 13.02 -0.47
CA ALA A 218 -16.85 11.79 -1.20
C ALA A 218 -16.36 12.15 -2.61
N VAL A 219 -15.23 11.60 -3.04
CA VAL A 219 -14.66 11.89 -4.36
C VAL A 219 -14.59 10.60 -5.18
N SER A 220 -15.34 10.60 -6.29
CA SER A 220 -15.32 9.52 -7.27
C SER A 220 -13.99 9.48 -8.00
N SER A 221 -13.40 8.30 -8.13
CA SER A 221 -12.12 8.12 -8.84
C SER A 221 -12.20 8.41 -10.35
N SER A 222 -13.40 8.48 -10.92
CA SER A 222 -13.63 8.90 -12.30
C SER A 222 -13.20 10.36 -12.57
N SER A 223 -13.03 11.16 -11.52
CA SER A 223 -12.55 12.54 -11.57
C SER A 223 -11.05 12.65 -11.89
N PHE A 224 -10.29 11.55 -11.73
CA PHE A 224 -8.85 11.52 -12.00
C PHE A 224 -8.62 11.27 -13.49
N SER A 225 -8.67 12.34 -14.28
CA SER A 225 -8.45 12.25 -15.74
C SER A 225 -7.10 11.60 -16.06
N PRO A 226 -7.04 10.54 -16.90
CA PRO A 226 -5.78 10.11 -17.46
C PRO A 226 -5.29 11.20 -18.43
N HIS A 227 -4.05 11.67 -18.27
CA HIS A 227 -3.37 12.41 -19.35
C HIS A 227 -3.37 11.52 -20.60
N PRO A 228 -3.54 12.09 -21.82
CA PRO A 228 -3.71 11.31 -23.02
C PRO A 228 -2.46 10.46 -23.26
N SER A 229 -2.67 9.15 -23.38
CA SER A 229 -1.63 8.20 -23.71
C SER A 229 -1.06 8.53 -25.09
N SER A 230 0.27 8.55 -25.18
CA SER A 230 1.00 8.61 -26.44
C SER A 230 0.51 7.51 -27.41
N PRO A 231 0.42 7.79 -28.72
CA PRO A 231 -0.23 6.88 -29.67
C PRO A 231 0.49 5.54 -29.75
N ARG A 232 -0.25 4.45 -29.52
CA ARG A 232 0.20 3.09 -29.82
C ARG A 232 0.42 2.98 -31.33
N THR A 233 1.66 2.75 -31.74
CA THR A 233 1.99 2.31 -33.10
C THR A 233 1.36 0.93 -33.35
N SER A 234 0.40 0.88 -34.26
CA SER A 234 -0.17 -0.36 -34.80
C SER A 234 0.85 -1.03 -35.74
N ALA A 235 1.48 -2.11 -35.28
CA ALA A 235 2.18 -3.04 -36.17
C ALA A 235 1.21 -4.14 -36.60
N SER A 236 0.59 -3.95 -37.78
CA SER A 236 -0.11 -4.99 -38.51
C SER A 236 0.90 -5.97 -39.11
N GLY A 237 1.08 -7.14 -38.50
CA GLY A 237 1.82 -8.26 -39.06
C GLY A 237 0.89 -9.27 -39.72
N GLN A 238 0.88 -9.31 -41.05
CA GLN A 238 0.23 -10.35 -41.85
C GLN A 238 0.76 -11.74 -41.47
N VAL A 239 -0.15 -12.66 -41.11
CA VAL A 239 0.15 -14.08 -41.04
C VAL A 239 -0.01 -14.66 -42.45
N GLY A 240 1.13 -14.91 -43.10
CA GLY A 240 1.20 -15.59 -44.39
C GLY A 240 1.02 -17.10 -44.23
N SER A 241 0.03 -17.64 -44.94
CA SER A 241 -0.18 -19.07 -45.16
C SER A 241 1.02 -19.71 -45.87
N ARG A 242 1.61 -20.76 -45.27
CA ARG A 242 2.47 -21.70 -46.00
C ARG A 242 1.80 -23.06 -46.07
N THR A 243 1.37 -23.37 -47.28
CA THR A 243 1.02 -24.69 -47.79
C THR A 243 2.21 -25.65 -47.67
N THR A 244 1.93 -26.84 -47.15
CA THR A 244 2.82 -28.00 -47.20
C THR A 244 2.68 -28.68 -48.55
N GLU A 245 3.75 -28.73 -49.33
CA GLU A 245 3.93 -29.70 -50.41
C GLU A 245 5.14 -30.57 -50.09
N GLY A 246 4.94 -31.88 -50.24
CA GLY A 246 6.01 -32.87 -50.28
C GLY A 246 5.99 -33.60 -51.63
N ALA A 247 7.14 -34.21 -51.91
CA ALA A 247 7.45 -35.12 -53.02
C ALA A 247 7.78 -34.48 -54.39
N GLY A 248 9.01 -34.76 -54.85
CA GLY A 248 9.51 -34.46 -56.20
C GLY A 248 10.97 -34.05 -56.20
#